data_AF-A0A835UAC6-F1
#
_entry.id   AF-A0A835UAC6-F1
#
_cell.length_a   1.000
_cell.length_b   1.000
_cell.length_c   1.000
_cell.angle_alpha   90.00
_cell.angle_beta   90.00
_cell.angle_gamma   90.00
#
_symmetry.space_group_name_H-M   'P 1'
#
loop_
_entity.id
_entity.type
_entity.pdbx_description
1 polymer ?
#
loop_
_entity_poly.entity_id
_entity_poly.type
_entity_poly.pdbx_seq_one_letter_code
_entity_poly.pdbx_strand_id
1 'polypeptide(L)'
;MGLWESFLNWLRRYVVDAADFENLSISKGELHDLLGKPSLIGIPLLVLGNKIDKPEALSKALLTEEMGLDSITDREVCCFMISCKNATNIDVVIDWLVKHSKSKN
;
A
#
# COMPACT_ATOMS: atom_id res chain seq x y z
N MET A 1 10.55 3.63 -23.57
CA MET A 1 9.30 3.09 -23.00
C MET A 1 9.62 1.71 -22.47
N GLY A 2 9.71 1.41 -21.18
CA GLY A 2 9.54 2.21 -19.98
C GLY A 2 9.95 1.30 -18.83
N LEU A 3 11.27 1.13 -18.61
CA LEU A 3 11.80 0.33 -17.50
C LEU A 3 11.19 0.79 -16.16
N TRP A 4 10.96 2.10 -16.05
CA TRP A 4 10.20 2.74 -14.98
C TRP A 4 8.73 2.31 -14.95
N GLU A 5 8.01 2.30 -16.07
CA GLU A 5 6.60 1.89 -16.14
C GLU A 5 6.43 0.40 -15.82
N SER A 6 7.32 -0.46 -16.33
CA SER A 6 7.36 -1.89 -15.99
C SER A 6 7.70 -2.12 -14.51
N PHE A 7 8.56 -1.28 -13.92
CA PHE A 7 8.90 -1.32 -12.49
C PHE A 7 7.76 -0.82 -11.58
N LEU A 8 7.08 0.26 -11.97
CA LEU A 8 5.85 0.72 -11.32
C LEU A 8 4.74 -0.35 -11.39
N ASN A 9 4.71 -1.13 -12.47
CA ASN A 9 3.77 -2.25 -12.64
C ASN A 9 4.16 -3.50 -11.84
N TRP A 10 5.43 -3.65 -11.46
CA TRP A 10 5.90 -4.76 -10.64
C TRP A 10 5.58 -4.56 -9.16
N LEU A 11 5.69 -3.34 -8.63
CA LEU A 11 5.27 -3.06 -7.25
C LEU A 11 3.77 -2.81 -7.19
N ARG A 12 3.03 -3.69 -6.52
CA ARG A 12 1.59 -3.48 -6.32
C ARG A 12 1.38 -2.45 -5.22
N ARG A 13 0.91 -1.27 -5.62
CA ARG A 13 0.57 -0.17 -4.73
C ARG A 13 -0.94 -0.16 -4.55
N TYR A 14 -1.37 -0.17 -3.30
CA TYR A 14 -2.77 -0.10 -2.94
C TYR A 14 -2.98 1.14 -2.09
N VAL A 15 -3.80 2.08 -2.58
CA VAL A 15 -4.08 3.34 -1.87
C VAL A 15 -5.49 3.26 -1.33
N VAL A 16 -5.63 3.45 -0.02
CA VAL A 16 -6.92 3.47 0.67
C VAL A 16 -7.14 4.82 1.31
N ASP A 17 -8.40 5.26 1.38
CA ASP A 17 -8.76 6.44 2.16
C ASP A 17 -8.83 6.05 3.65
N ALA A 18 -7.88 6.54 4.45
CA ALA A 18 -7.83 6.22 5.87
C ALA A 18 -8.99 6.84 6.66
N ALA A 19 -9.73 7.78 6.09
CA ALA A 19 -10.89 8.41 6.72
C ALA A 19 -12.24 7.79 6.28
N ASP A 20 -12.22 6.76 5.42
CA ASP A 20 -13.42 6.16 4.85
C ASP A 20 -13.58 4.70 5.28
N PHE A 21 -14.05 4.52 6.52
CA PHE A 21 -14.18 3.22 7.16
C PHE A 21 -15.17 2.28 6.49
N GLU A 22 -16.27 2.82 5.96
CA GLU A 22 -17.33 2.04 5.34
C GLU A 22 -16.80 1.28 4.11
N ASN A 23 -15.89 1.92 3.37
CA ASN A 23 -15.29 1.33 2.18
C ASN A 23 -14.03 0.48 2.46
N LEU A 24 -13.47 0.49 3.68
CA LEU A 24 -12.28 -0.31 4.01
C LEU A 24 -12.57 -1.81 3.96
N SER A 25 -13.74 -2.25 4.42
CA SER A 25 -14.13 -3.67 4.37
C SER A 25 -14.22 -4.18 2.93
N ILE A 26 -14.71 -3.34 2.00
CA ILE A 26 -14.77 -3.66 0.57
C ILE A 26 -13.36 -3.69 0.00
N SER A 27 -12.56 -2.65 0.30
CA SER A 27 -11.16 -2.53 -0.15
C SER A 27 -10.30 -3.71 0.30
N LYS A 28 -10.52 -4.22 1.51
CA LYS A 28 -9.90 -5.43 2.03
C LYS A 28 -10.23 -6.63 1.13
N GLY A 29 -11.50 -6.88 0.86
CA GLY A 29 -11.92 -8.00 0.00
C GLY A 29 -11.23 -7.94 -1.37
N GLU A 30 -11.27 -6.78 -2.01
CA GLU A 30 -10.63 -6.58 -3.31
C GLU A 30 -9.10 -6.76 -3.26
N LEU A 31 -8.45 -6.27 -2.21
CA LEU A 31 -7.01 -6.44 -2.01
C LEU A 31 -6.65 -7.92 -1.88
N HIS A 32 -7.33 -8.67 -1.00
CA HIS A 32 -7.05 -10.10 -0.79
C HIS A 32 -7.34 -10.94 -2.05
N ASP A 33 -8.44 -10.65 -2.76
CA ASP A 33 -8.75 -11.27 -4.05
C ASP A 33 -7.68 -10.97 -5.11
N LEU A 34 -7.17 -9.73 -5.12
CA LEU A 34 -6.09 -9.34 -6.02
C LEU A 34 -4.81 -10.13 -5.70
N LEU A 35 -4.44 -10.22 -4.42
CA LEU A 35 -3.23 -10.92 -3.96
C LEU A 35 -3.26 -12.44 -4.22
N GLY A 36 -4.45 -13.03 -4.30
CA GLY A 36 -4.66 -14.44 -4.68
C GLY A 36 -4.32 -14.75 -6.14
N LYS A 37 -4.06 -13.74 -6.99
CA LYS A 37 -3.71 -13.97 -8.40
C LYS A 37 -2.28 -14.53 -8.53
N PRO A 38 -2.06 -15.58 -9.34
CA PRO A 38 -0.75 -16.24 -9.48
C PRO A 38 0.37 -15.30 -9.94
N SER A 39 0.03 -14.29 -10.74
CA SER A 39 0.98 -13.29 -11.24
C SER A 39 1.52 -12.36 -10.17
N LEU A 40 0.95 -12.37 -8.96
CA LEU A 40 1.33 -11.48 -7.85
C LEU A 40 2.03 -12.21 -6.71
N ILE A 41 2.26 -13.51 -6.83
CA ILE A 41 2.94 -14.29 -5.79
C ILE A 41 4.37 -13.76 -5.60
N GLY A 42 4.75 -13.49 -4.36
CA GLY A 42 6.10 -13.02 -3.99
C GLY A 42 6.40 -11.57 -4.35
N ILE A 43 5.43 -10.81 -4.86
CA ILE A 43 5.57 -9.38 -5.12
C ILE A 43 5.32 -8.60 -3.82
N PRO A 44 6.25 -7.70 -3.39
CA PRO A 44 6.03 -6.82 -2.24
C PRO A 44 4.79 -5.95 -2.42
N LEU A 45 4.00 -5.84 -1.35
CA LEU A 45 2.79 -5.04 -1.29
C LEU A 45 3.06 -3.73 -0.56
N LEU A 46 2.75 -2.61 -1.21
CA LEU A 46 2.81 -1.28 -0.61
C LEU A 46 1.38 -0.76 -0.41
N VAL A 47 0.96 -0.61 0.84
CA VAL A 47 -0.33 -0.02 1.22
C VAL A 47 -0.13 1.41 1.70
N LEU A 48 -0.90 2.33 1.13
CA LEU A 48 -0.86 3.76 1.43
C LEU A 48 -2.21 4.19 2.01
N GLY A 49 -2.25 4.43 3.33
CA GLY A 49 -3.37 5.08 3.99
C GLY A 49 -3.34 6.58 3.73
N ASN A 50 -4.11 7.04 2.76
CA ASN A 50 -4.18 8.43 2.34
C ASN A 50 -5.21 9.24 3.17
N LYS A 51 -5.16 10.56 3.05
CA LYS A 51 -6.07 11.54 3.69
C LYS A 51 -5.92 11.65 5.21
N ILE A 52 -4.72 11.47 5.74
CA ILE A 52 -4.43 11.70 7.17
C ILE A 52 -4.60 13.15 7.64
N ASP A 53 -4.85 14.07 6.71
CA ASP A 53 -5.22 15.45 7.02
C ASP A 53 -6.64 15.57 7.60
N LYS A 54 -7.46 14.53 7.49
CA LYS A 54 -8.80 14.50 8.09
C LYS A 54 -8.75 14.01 9.54
N PRO A 55 -9.56 14.61 10.44
CA PRO A 55 -9.59 14.19 11.84
C PRO A 55 -10.17 12.77 12.03
N GLU A 56 -10.97 12.29 11.08
CA GLU A 56 -11.49 10.91 11.08
C GLU A 56 -10.47 9.88 10.56
N ALA A 57 -9.26 10.30 10.18
CA ALA A 57 -8.29 9.38 9.62
C ALA A 57 -7.82 8.33 10.65
N LEU A 58 -7.79 7.08 10.20
CA LEU A 58 -7.29 5.97 10.97
C LEU A 58 -5.82 6.10 11.33
N SER A 59 -5.47 5.54 12.49
CA SER A 59 -4.09 5.27 12.84
C SER A 59 -3.54 4.13 11.97
N LYS A 60 -2.22 4.09 11.81
CA LYS A 60 -1.54 3.01 11.07
C LYS A 60 -1.92 1.61 11.59
N ALA A 61 -2.01 1.45 12.91
CA ALA A 61 -2.31 0.17 13.54
C ALA A 61 -3.72 -0.31 13.17
N LEU A 62 -4.72 0.57 13.32
CA LEU A 62 -6.10 0.26 12.96
C LEU A 62 -6.25 -0.01 11.47
N LEU A 63 -5.60 0.79 10.60
CA LEU A 63 -5.66 0.54 9.16
C LEU A 63 -5.06 -0.85 8.79
N THR A 64 -3.99 -1.25 9.47
CA THR A 64 -3.33 -2.55 9.27
C THR A 64 -4.25 -3.70 9.67
N GLU A 65 -4.94 -3.55 10.81
CA GLU A 65 -5.91 -4.51 11.32
C GLU A 65 -7.15 -4.62 10.43
N GLU A 66 -7.78 -3.48 10.09
CA GLU A 66 -8.98 -3.43 9.25
C GLU A 66 -8.72 -4.05 7.87
N MET A 67 -7.61 -3.68 7.24
CA MET A 67 -7.18 -4.24 5.95
C MET A 67 -6.67 -5.69 6.05
N GLY A 68 -6.52 -6.23 7.27
CA GLY A 68 -6.00 -7.57 7.52
C GLY A 68 -4.63 -7.78 6.90
N LEU A 69 -3.73 -6.82 7.05
CA LEU A 69 -2.39 -6.92 6.47
C LEU A 69 -1.52 -7.93 7.25
N ASP A 70 -1.79 -8.11 8.54
CA ASP A 70 -1.07 -9.06 9.39
C ASP A 70 -1.30 -10.53 9.01
N SER A 71 -2.39 -10.83 8.30
CA SER A 71 -2.64 -12.20 7.79
C SER A 71 -1.80 -12.53 6.55
N ILE A 72 -1.20 -11.53 5.90
CA ILE A 72 -0.39 -11.68 4.70
C ILE A 72 1.05 -11.97 5.14
N THR A 73 1.45 -13.23 5.02
CA THR A 73 2.79 -13.71 5.44
C THR A 73 3.63 -14.23 4.27
N ASP A 74 3.05 -14.31 3.06
CA ASP A 74 3.70 -14.85 1.85
C ASP A 74 4.60 -13.84 1.13
N ARG A 75 4.59 -12.57 1.56
CA ARG A 75 5.29 -11.46 0.93
C ARG A 75 5.62 -10.37 1.94
N GLU A 76 6.52 -9.46 1.56
CA GLU A 76 6.72 -8.23 2.32
C GLU A 76 5.51 -7.30 2.15
N VAL A 77 4.97 -6.81 3.26
CA VAL A 77 3.90 -5.81 3.29
C VAL A 77 4.38 -4.57 4.03
N CYS A 78 4.30 -3.42 3.37
CA CYS A 78 4.63 -2.14 3.97
C CYS A 78 3.42 -1.21 3.95
N CYS A 79 3.06 -0.68 5.12
CA CYS A 79 1.97 0.27 5.28
C CYS A 79 2.50 1.64 5.70
N PHE A 80 2.18 2.68 4.91
CA PHE A 80 2.50 4.07 5.20
C PHE A 80 1.24 4.94 5.23
N MET A 81 1.26 5.91 6.14
CA MET A 81 0.20 6.89 6.30
C MET A 81 0.64 8.20 5.64
N ILE A 82 -0.12 8.67 4.65
CA ILE A 82 0.24 9.83 3.82
C ILE A 82 -0.92 10.82 3.71
N SER A 83 -0.59 12.07 3.39
CA SER A 83 -1.56 13.02 2.85
C SER A 83 -1.06 13.50 1.51
N CYS A 84 -1.70 13.07 0.42
CA CYS A 84 -1.41 13.60 -0.91
C CYS A 84 -1.73 15.10 -1.01
N LYS A 85 -2.69 15.60 -0.22
CA LYS A 85 -3.09 17.00 -0.21
C LYS A 85 -2.01 17.90 0.38
N ASN A 86 -1.44 17.48 1.51
CA ASN A 86 -0.41 18.25 2.22
C ASN A 86 1.01 17.77 1.89
N ALA A 87 1.16 16.85 0.94
CA ALA A 87 2.41 16.16 0.61
C ALA A 87 3.13 15.55 1.83
N THR A 88 2.38 15.12 2.84
CA THR A 88 2.93 14.57 4.09
C THR A 88 3.35 13.11 3.90
N ASN A 89 4.57 12.77 4.33
CA ASN A 89 5.18 11.43 4.28
C ASN A 89 5.35 10.82 2.87
N ILE A 90 5.23 11.64 1.81
CA ILE A 90 5.43 11.19 0.44
C ILE A 90 6.89 10.84 0.18
N ASP A 91 7.81 11.59 0.77
CA ASP A 91 9.25 11.36 0.77
C ASP A 91 9.64 9.97 1.30
N VAL A 92 9.02 9.53 2.41
CA VAL A 92 9.25 8.21 3.00
C VAL A 92 8.80 7.10 2.04
N VAL A 93 7.65 7.29 1.38
CA VAL A 93 7.16 6.34 0.37
C VAL A 93 8.11 6.28 -0.82
N ILE A 94 8.61 7.42 -1.28
CA ILE A 94 9.59 7.48 -2.37
C ILE A 94 10.89 6.77 -1.96
N ASP A 95 11.42 7.01 -0.76
CA ASP A 95 12.61 6.32 -0.26
C ASP A 95 12.41 4.80 -0.22
N TRP A 96 11.26 4.34 0.26
CA TRP A 96 10.91 2.92 0.25
C TRP A 96 10.88 2.35 -1.17
N LEU A 97 10.26 3.06 -2.12
CA LEU A 97 10.23 2.67 -3.53
C LEU A 97 11.62 2.61 -4.15
N VAL A 98 12.51 3.56 -3.82
CA VAL A 98 13.89 3.60 -4.30
C VAL A 98 14.69 2.43 -3.72
N LYS A 99 14.52 2.09 -2.43
CA LYS A 99 15.15 0.92 -1.82
C LYS A 99 14.75 -0.37 -2.53
N HIS A 100 13.45 -0.54 -2.80
CA HIS A 100 12.93 -1.72 -3.48
C HIS A 100 13.21 -1.72 -4.99
N SER A 101 13.57 -0.57 -5.56
CA SER A 101 14.05 -0.47 -6.95
C SER A 101 15.41 -1.09 -7.19
N LYS A 102 16.21 -1.26 -6.14
CA LYS A 102 17.58 -1.78 -6.24
C LYS A 102 17.69 -3.29 -6.04
N SER A 103 16.58 -4.00 -5.84
CA SER A 103 16.61 -5.44 -5.59
C SER A 103 16.45 -6.25 -6.88
N LYS A 104 17.62 -6.54 -7.48
CA LYS A 104 18.02 -7.69 -8.34
C LYS A 104 18.90 -7.23 -9.51
N ASN A 105 20.21 -7.18 -9.25
CA ASN A 105 21.16 -7.84 -10.15
C ASN A 105 21.29 -9.29 -9.69
#